data_AF-A0A0N4TE92-F1
#
_entry.id   AF-A0A0N4TE92-F1
#
_cell.length_a   1.000
_cell.length_b   1.000
_cell.length_c   1.000
_cell.angle_alpha   90.00
_cell.angle_beta   90.00
_cell.angle_gamma   90.00
#
_symmetry.space_group_name_H-M   'P 1'
#
loop_
_entity.id
_entity.type
_entity.pdbx_description
1 polymer ?
#
loop_
_entity_poly.entity_id
_entity_poly.type
_entity_poly.pdbx_seq_one_letter_code
_entity_poly.pdbx_strand_id
1 'polypeptide(L)'
;MDALAAAEVENCLQKTIRKLPVANSSIVQLPIHVVLSNNTAVTYFADFLASVGGQALIDCYLAVEGFKVSVEHQLRGLSVGETLESDAYETVREAASFLYQQYISQEAVTRVSLDDVIVKKLLMRIQNDDPPDMWFEQVQARIVDILRTVCFPKIF
;
A
#
# COMPACT_ATOMS: atom_id res chain seq x y z
N MET A 1 13.22 -2.50 18.61
CA MET A 1 14.51 -2.37 17.90
C MET A 1 14.25 -1.99 16.43
N ASP A 2 13.26 -1.11 16.16
CA ASP A 2 12.55 -1.15 14.85
C ASP A 2 12.62 0.12 14.00
N ALA A 3 13.29 1.18 14.47
CA ALA A 3 13.57 2.36 13.64
C ALA A 3 14.73 2.13 12.63
N LEU A 4 15.59 1.14 12.90
CA LEU A 4 16.79 0.88 12.10
C LEU A 4 16.42 0.26 10.74
N ALA A 5 15.49 -0.69 10.70
CA ALA A 5 15.09 -1.39 9.47
C ALA A 5 14.38 -0.49 8.45
N ALA A 6 13.53 0.44 8.91
CA ALA A 6 12.86 1.41 8.02
C ALA A 6 13.88 2.39 7.41
N ALA A 7 14.80 2.89 8.24
CA ALA A 7 15.91 3.73 7.79
C ALA A 7 16.85 2.96 6.85
N GLU A 8 17.06 1.66 7.06
CA GLU A 8 17.89 0.81 6.20
C GLU A 8 17.25 0.55 4.83
N VAL A 9 15.94 0.27 4.76
CA VAL A 9 15.22 0.13 3.48
C VAL A 9 15.22 1.47 2.73
N GLU A 10 14.91 2.57 3.42
CA GLU A 10 14.94 3.91 2.83
C GLU A 10 16.35 4.28 2.35
N ASN A 11 17.40 3.96 3.11
CA ASN A 11 18.79 4.21 2.75
C ASN A 11 19.27 3.31 1.60
N CYS A 12 18.85 2.03 1.57
CA CYS A 12 19.10 1.11 0.46
C CYS A 12 18.45 1.60 -0.84
N LEU A 13 17.17 2.00 -0.79
CA LEU A 13 16.50 2.64 -1.94
C LEU A 13 17.26 3.88 -2.37
N GLN A 14 17.55 4.81 -1.46
CA GLN A 14 18.29 6.04 -1.78
C GLN A 14 19.67 5.79 -2.39
N LYS A 15 20.38 4.74 -1.97
CA LYS A 15 21.70 4.37 -2.48
C LYS A 15 21.64 3.76 -3.88
N THR A 16 20.63 2.95 -4.17
CA THR A 16 20.42 2.33 -5.47
C THR A 16 19.93 3.35 -6.50
N ILE A 17 19.02 4.25 -6.10
CA ILE A 17 18.50 5.33 -6.96
C ILE A 17 19.63 6.26 -7.46
N ARG A 18 20.64 6.54 -6.64
CA ARG A 18 21.81 7.36 -7.04
C ARG A 18 22.68 6.72 -8.13
N LYS A 19 22.52 5.43 -8.41
CA LYS A 19 23.34 4.70 -9.40
C LYS A 19 22.66 4.54 -10.76
N LEU A 20 21.39 4.93 -10.92
CA LEU A 20 20.72 4.81 -12.22
C LEU A 20 21.29 5.84 -13.22
N PRO A 21 21.72 5.40 -14.43
CA PRO A 21 22.14 6.30 -15.48
C PRO A 21 20.92 7.06 -16.01
N VAL A 22 20.95 8.40 -15.91
CA VAL A 22 19.92 9.28 -16.49
C VAL A 22 20.07 9.26 -18.02
N ALA A 23 19.19 8.55 -18.71
CA ALA A 23 19.09 8.59 -20.17
C ALA A 23 18.24 9.79 -20.60
N ASN A 24 18.80 10.67 -21.43
CA ASN A 24 18.30 11.99 -21.82
C ASN A 24 17.12 11.95 -22.82
N SER A 25 16.03 11.26 -22.50
CA SER A 25 14.77 11.33 -23.25
C SER A 25 13.76 12.15 -22.44
N SER A 26 13.44 13.36 -22.93
CA SER A 26 12.38 14.28 -22.48
C SER A 26 11.53 13.76 -21.31
N ILE A 27 12.02 14.04 -20.11
CA ILE A 27 11.49 13.59 -18.83
C ILE A 27 10.20 14.36 -18.52
N VAL A 28 9.10 13.63 -18.33
CA VAL A 28 7.82 14.16 -17.86
C VAL A 28 7.63 13.68 -16.42
N GLN A 29 7.65 14.60 -15.46
CA GLN A 29 7.32 14.33 -14.05
C GLN A 29 5.80 14.26 -13.90
N LEU A 30 5.26 13.05 -13.72
CA LEU A 30 3.84 12.83 -13.47
C LEU A 30 3.58 12.79 -11.96
N PRO A 31 2.58 13.49 -11.41
CA PRO A 31 2.25 13.35 -9.99
C PRO A 31 1.96 11.89 -9.61
N ILE A 32 2.36 11.46 -8.41
CA ILE A 32 2.19 10.06 -7.96
C ILE A 32 0.74 9.56 -8.07
N HIS A 33 -0.25 10.42 -7.82
CA HIS A 33 -1.66 10.04 -7.96
C HIS A 33 -2.04 9.73 -9.42
N VAL A 34 -1.43 10.40 -10.40
CA VAL A 34 -1.63 10.13 -11.84
C VAL A 34 -1.02 8.79 -12.21
N VAL A 35 0.17 8.48 -11.69
CA VAL A 35 0.83 7.19 -11.89
C VAL A 35 -0.03 6.05 -11.33
N LEU A 36 -0.50 6.20 -10.08
CA LEU A 36 -1.29 5.16 -9.39
C LEU A 36 -2.71 4.98 -9.96
N SER A 37 -3.20 5.92 -10.77
CA SER A 37 -4.54 5.87 -11.38
C SER A 37 -4.53 5.32 -12.81
N ASN A 38 -3.35 5.00 -13.38
CA ASN A 38 -3.22 4.48 -14.74
C ASN A 38 -2.53 3.11 -14.70
N ASN A 39 -3.26 2.04 -15.04
CA ASN A 39 -2.77 0.67 -14.98
C ASN A 39 -1.45 0.46 -15.74
N THR A 40 -1.30 1.07 -16.91
CA THR A 40 -0.04 1.00 -17.68
C THR A 40 1.11 1.69 -16.94
N ALA A 41 0.86 2.87 -16.36
CA ALA A 41 1.87 3.58 -15.57
C ALA A 41 2.22 2.80 -14.29
N VAL A 42 1.25 2.19 -13.63
CA VAL A 42 1.45 1.30 -12.47
C VAL A 42 2.36 0.13 -12.83
N THR A 43 2.15 -0.53 -13.97
CA THR A 43 3.02 -1.64 -14.40
C THR A 43 4.48 -1.20 -14.52
N TYR A 44 4.74 -0.12 -15.26
CA TYR A 44 6.11 0.41 -15.39
C TYR A 44 6.70 0.86 -14.06
N PHE A 45 5.87 1.43 -13.18
CA PHE A 45 6.31 1.87 -11.86
C PHE A 45 6.61 0.70 -10.93
N ALA A 46 5.84 -0.39 -11.02
CA ALA A 46 6.11 -1.63 -10.30
C ALA A 46 7.42 -2.27 -10.76
N ASP A 47 7.67 -2.36 -12.07
CA ASP A 47 8.95 -2.85 -12.60
C ASP A 47 10.15 -2.02 -12.10
N PHE A 48 9.98 -0.70 -12.07
CA PHE A 48 10.97 0.20 -11.48
C PHE A 48 11.18 -0.08 -9.99
N LEU A 49 10.11 -0.17 -9.20
CA LEU A 49 10.17 -0.45 -7.77
C LEU A 49 10.79 -1.83 -7.48
N ALA A 50 10.50 -2.85 -8.28
CA ALA A 50 11.18 -4.14 -8.22
C ALA A 50 12.70 -4.00 -8.34
N SER A 51 13.16 -3.18 -9.29
CA SER A 51 14.60 -2.96 -9.53
C SER A 51 15.32 -2.24 -8.38
N VAL A 52 14.60 -1.46 -7.58
CA VAL A 52 15.17 -0.70 -6.44
C VAL A 52 14.82 -1.29 -5.07
N GLY A 53 14.12 -2.42 -5.01
CA GLY A 53 13.72 -3.07 -3.75
C GLY A 53 12.49 -2.48 -3.08
N GLY A 54 11.68 -1.70 -3.80
CA GLY A 54 10.43 -1.10 -3.35
C GLY A 54 9.16 -1.88 -3.70
N GLN A 55 9.27 -3.12 -4.22
CA GLN A 55 8.13 -3.91 -4.70
C GLN A 55 7.02 -4.08 -3.65
N ALA A 56 7.40 -4.39 -2.41
CA ALA A 56 6.43 -4.59 -1.33
C ALA A 56 5.53 -3.37 -1.07
N LEU A 57 6.02 -2.15 -1.35
CA LEU A 57 5.24 -0.92 -1.19
C LEU A 57 4.10 -0.85 -2.19
N ILE A 58 4.37 -1.09 -3.47
CA ILE A 58 3.35 -1.02 -4.51
C ILE A 58 2.40 -2.22 -4.43
N ASP A 59 2.90 -3.42 -4.11
CA ASP A 59 2.05 -4.59 -3.91
C ASP A 59 1.07 -4.37 -2.75
N CYS A 60 1.54 -3.84 -1.63
CA CYS A 60 0.69 -3.50 -0.49
C CYS A 60 -0.34 -2.42 -0.85
N TYR A 61 0.06 -1.37 -1.57
CA TYR A 61 -0.86 -0.32 -2.04
C TYR A 61 -1.97 -0.91 -2.92
N LEU A 62 -1.63 -1.74 -3.89
CA LEU A 62 -2.59 -2.37 -4.80
C LEU A 62 -3.49 -3.38 -4.08
N ALA A 63 -2.96 -4.11 -3.10
CA ALA A 63 -3.76 -5.00 -2.26
C ALA A 63 -4.81 -4.21 -1.46
N VAL A 64 -4.45 -3.05 -0.91
CA VAL A 64 -5.39 -2.15 -0.22
C VAL A 64 -6.47 -1.62 -1.16
N GLU A 65 -6.12 -1.22 -2.38
CA GLU A 65 -7.11 -0.80 -3.38
C GLU A 65 -8.06 -1.94 -3.76
N GLY A 66 -7.54 -3.15 -3.96
CA GLY A 66 -8.34 -4.34 -4.20
C GLY A 66 -9.28 -4.68 -3.04
N PHE A 67 -8.82 -4.49 -1.80
CA PHE A 67 -9.64 -4.64 -0.61
C PHE A 67 -10.80 -3.63 -0.56
N LYS A 68 -10.59 -2.36 -0.90
CA LYS A 68 -11.69 -1.38 -0.92
C LYS A 68 -12.77 -1.73 -1.95
N VAL A 69 -12.34 -2.22 -3.12
CA VAL A 69 -13.27 -2.71 -4.15
C VAL A 69 -14.05 -3.93 -3.65
N SER A 70 -13.40 -4.85 -2.93
CA SER A 70 -14.09 -6.01 -2.36
C SER A 70 -15.08 -5.59 -1.25
N VAL A 71 -14.74 -4.61 -0.42
CA VAL A 71 -15.67 -4.01 0.56
C VAL A 71 -16.89 -3.42 -0.14
N GLU A 72 -16.72 -2.59 -1.18
CA GLU A 72 -17.83 -2.02 -1.92
C GLU A 72 -18.75 -3.11 -2.49
N HIS A 73 -18.16 -4.18 -3.02
CA HIS A 73 -18.89 -5.32 -3.54
C HIS A 73 -19.73 -6.02 -2.45
N GLN A 74 -19.15 -6.30 -1.28
CA GLN A 74 -19.86 -6.91 -0.16
C GLN A 74 -21.01 -6.02 0.35
N LEU A 75 -20.78 -4.72 0.52
CA LEU A 75 -21.81 -3.77 0.97
C LEU A 75 -22.95 -3.60 -0.05
N ARG A 76 -22.64 -3.71 -1.34
CA ARG A 76 -23.67 -3.73 -2.40
C ARG A 76 -24.53 -4.98 -2.31
N GLY A 77 -23.93 -6.17 -2.12
CA GLY A 77 -24.65 -7.42 -1.92
C GLY A 77 -25.59 -7.38 -0.72
N LEU A 78 -25.16 -6.76 0.39
CA LEU A 78 -26.01 -6.48 1.55
C LEU A 78 -27.21 -5.60 1.20
N SER A 79 -26.97 -4.52 0.46
CA SER A 79 -28.01 -3.54 0.11
C SER A 79 -29.11 -4.13 -0.77
N VAL A 80 -28.77 -5.14 -1.58
CA VAL A 80 -29.72 -5.84 -2.49
C VAL A 80 -30.30 -7.10 -1.83
N GLY A 81 -29.84 -7.47 -0.64
CA GLY A 81 -30.31 -8.64 0.11
C GLY A 81 -29.77 -9.98 -0.40
N GLU A 82 -28.66 -9.97 -1.14
CA GLU A 82 -27.99 -11.18 -1.65
C GLU A 82 -27.12 -11.86 -0.57
N THR A 83 -26.66 -11.09 0.42
CA THR A 83 -25.79 -11.55 1.52
C THR A 83 -26.32 -11.08 2.86
N LEU A 84 -26.10 -11.86 3.92
CA LEU A 84 -26.41 -11.45 5.30
C LEU A 84 -25.36 -10.49 5.84
N GLU A 85 -25.78 -9.53 6.68
CA GLU A 85 -24.88 -8.53 7.29
C GLU A 85 -23.69 -9.19 7.98
N SER A 86 -23.93 -10.18 8.84
CA SER A 86 -22.88 -10.94 9.53
C SER A 86 -21.81 -11.48 8.58
N ASP A 87 -22.24 -12.08 7.48
CA ASP A 87 -21.38 -12.84 6.57
C ASP A 87 -20.52 -11.89 5.73
N ALA A 88 -21.09 -10.76 5.30
CA ALA A 88 -20.36 -9.72 4.59
C ALA A 88 -19.29 -9.06 5.47
N TYR A 89 -19.63 -8.71 6.72
CA TYR A 89 -18.67 -8.12 7.65
C TYR A 89 -17.58 -9.11 8.08
N GLU A 90 -17.92 -10.39 8.26
CA GLU A 90 -16.94 -11.45 8.52
C GLU A 90 -15.96 -11.59 7.35
N THR A 91 -16.47 -11.70 6.11
CA THR A 91 -15.65 -11.78 4.90
C THR A 91 -14.68 -10.59 4.79
N VAL A 92 -15.17 -9.38 5.05
CA VAL A 92 -14.35 -8.17 5.03
C VAL A 92 -13.29 -8.19 6.13
N ARG A 93 -13.61 -8.66 7.33
CA ARG A 93 -12.67 -8.77 8.45
C ARG A 93 -11.58 -9.82 8.18
N GLU A 94 -11.93 -10.93 7.57
CA GLU A 94 -10.97 -11.96 7.14
C GLU A 94 -10.01 -11.41 6.08
N ALA A 95 -10.53 -10.71 5.07
CA ALA A 95 -9.71 -10.08 4.04
C ALA A 95 -8.74 -9.03 4.64
N ALA A 96 -9.23 -8.19 5.56
CA ALA A 96 -8.38 -7.22 6.26
C ALA A 96 -7.29 -7.91 7.10
N SER A 97 -7.64 -9.01 7.77
CA SER A 97 -6.70 -9.81 8.56
C SER A 97 -5.63 -10.44 7.68
N PHE A 98 -6.00 -10.96 6.50
CA PHE A 98 -5.06 -11.50 5.53
C PHE A 98 -4.08 -10.43 5.03
N LEU A 99 -4.57 -9.24 4.65
CA LEU A 99 -3.73 -8.11 4.25
C LEU A 99 -2.75 -7.69 5.36
N TYR A 100 -3.25 -7.62 6.60
CA TYR A 100 -2.41 -7.32 7.76
C TYR A 100 -1.29 -8.36 7.90
N GLN A 101 -1.60 -9.65 7.84
CA GLN A 101 -0.59 -10.70 7.99
C GLN A 101 0.42 -10.72 6.84
N GLN A 102 -0.02 -10.43 5.61
CA GLN A 102 0.84 -10.49 4.43
C GLN A 102 1.79 -9.30 4.31
N TYR A 103 1.38 -8.10 4.73
CA TYR A 103 2.12 -6.87 4.46
C TYR A 103 2.48 -6.02 5.68
N ILE A 104 1.80 -6.19 6.81
CA ILE A 104 1.91 -5.24 7.94
C ILE A 104 2.48 -5.90 9.19
N SER A 105 2.12 -7.16 9.44
CA SER A 105 2.57 -7.96 10.57
C SER A 105 4.09 -7.97 10.67
N GLN A 106 4.61 -8.07 11.89
CA GLN A 106 6.06 -8.19 12.10
C GLN A 106 6.63 -9.48 11.48
N GLU A 107 5.79 -10.50 11.33
CA GLU A 107 6.14 -11.80 10.75
C GLU A 107 5.92 -11.85 9.23
N ALA A 108 5.46 -10.76 8.61
CA ALA A 108 5.15 -10.70 7.19
C ALA A 108 6.41 -10.89 6.33
N VAL A 109 6.34 -11.80 5.35
CA VAL A 109 7.45 -12.02 4.40
C VAL A 109 7.64 -10.81 3.48
N THR A 110 6.54 -10.22 3.01
CA THR A 110 6.51 -9.01 2.17
C THR A 110 6.20 -7.77 3.01
N ARG A 111 6.81 -7.66 4.19
CA ARG A 111 6.51 -6.60 5.15
C ARG A 111 6.82 -5.21 4.61
N VAL A 112 5.84 -4.32 4.68
CA VAL A 112 6.03 -2.88 4.57
C VAL A 112 6.32 -2.31 5.94
N SER A 113 7.44 -1.59 6.05
CA SER A 113 7.80 -0.90 7.29
C SER A 113 6.89 0.31 7.48
N LEU A 114 5.96 0.21 8.44
CA LEU A 114 5.04 1.26 8.83
C LEU A 114 5.28 1.61 10.31
N ASP A 115 4.98 2.86 10.67
CA ASP A 115 5.05 3.33 12.05
C ASP A 115 4.08 2.55 12.95
N ASP A 116 4.52 2.13 14.14
CA ASP A 116 3.70 1.34 15.08
C ASP A 116 2.37 2.02 15.42
N VAL A 117 2.34 3.35 15.39
CA VAL A 117 1.14 4.16 15.61
C VAL A 117 0.09 3.90 14.52
N ILE A 118 0.51 3.77 13.26
CA ILE A 118 -0.38 3.50 12.12
C ILE A 118 -0.93 2.07 12.24
N VAL A 119 -0.06 1.11 12.56
CA VAL A 119 -0.44 -0.30 12.73
C VAL A 119 -1.45 -0.46 13.87
N LYS A 120 -1.19 0.15 15.02
CA LYS A 120 -2.13 0.13 16.16
C LYS A 120 -3.46 0.76 15.81
N LYS A 121 -3.46 1.89 15.11
CA LYS A 121 -4.70 2.54 14.67
C LYS A 121 -5.50 1.66 13.72
N LEU A 122 -4.87 1.00 12.74
CA LEU A 122 -5.53 0.05 11.86
C LEU A 122 -6.26 -1.04 12.67
N LEU A 123 -5.56 -1.69 13.61
CA LEU A 123 -6.13 -2.75 14.43
C LEU A 123 -7.29 -2.25 15.31
N MET A 124 -7.21 -1.02 15.82
CA MET A 124 -8.30 -0.40 16.57
C MET A 124 -9.53 -0.13 15.69
N ARG A 125 -9.34 0.33 14.44
CA ARG A 125 -10.46 0.57 13.51
C ARG A 125 -11.20 -0.72 13.16
N ILE A 126 -10.45 -1.79 12.90
CA ILE A 126 -11.03 -3.12 12.61
C ILE A 126 -11.86 -3.64 13.80
N GLN A 127 -11.45 -3.31 15.04
CA GLN A 127 -12.13 -3.75 16.26
C GLN A 127 -13.32 -2.88 16.67
N ASN A 128 -13.30 -1.58 16.35
CA ASN A 128 -14.32 -0.62 16.77
C ASN A 128 -15.50 -0.50 15.78
N ASP A 129 -15.61 -1.41 14.82
CA ASP A 129 -16.62 -1.39 13.75
C ASP A 129 -16.70 -0.05 12.99
N ASP A 130 -15.55 0.60 12.78
CA ASP A 130 -15.44 1.73 11.85
C ASP A 130 -15.81 1.27 10.42
N PRO A 131 -16.23 2.17 9.51
CA PRO A 131 -16.50 1.82 8.13
C PRO A 131 -15.31 1.09 7.48
N PRO A 132 -15.50 -0.12 6.90
CA PRO A 132 -14.38 -0.94 6.45
C PRO A 132 -13.56 -0.34 5.32
N ASP A 133 -14.16 0.51 4.51
CA ASP A 133 -13.50 1.29 3.44
C ASP A 133 -12.43 2.26 4.00
N MET A 134 -12.55 2.65 5.28
CA MET A 134 -11.67 3.60 5.97
C MET A 134 -10.53 2.94 6.77
N TRP A 135 -10.55 1.61 6.92
CA TRP A 135 -9.60 0.91 7.79
C TRP A 135 -8.14 1.16 7.39
N PHE A 136 -7.84 1.06 6.09
CA PHE A 136 -6.48 1.16 5.57
C PHE A 136 -6.05 2.56 5.09
N GLU A 137 -6.85 3.61 5.29
CA GLU A 137 -6.50 4.96 4.78
C GLU A 137 -5.14 5.47 5.24
N GLN A 138 -4.82 5.31 6.54
CA GLN A 138 -3.53 5.78 7.07
C GLN A 138 -2.36 4.94 6.56
N VAL A 139 -2.57 3.64 6.36
CA VAL A 139 -1.58 2.74 5.74
C VAL A 139 -1.30 3.21 4.31
N GLN A 140 -2.35 3.41 3.53
CA GLN A 140 -2.24 3.85 2.15
C GLN A 140 -1.60 5.23 2.03
N ALA A 141 -2.03 6.20 2.84
CA ALA A 141 -1.46 7.54 2.85
C ALA A 141 0.05 7.51 3.15
N ARG A 142 0.48 6.66 4.08
CA ARG A 142 1.89 6.49 4.40
C ARG A 142 2.67 5.86 3.25
N ILE A 143 2.13 4.85 2.58
CA ILE A 143 2.77 4.25 1.40
C ILE A 143 2.92 5.29 0.29
N VAL A 144 1.88 6.06 -0.01
CA VAL A 144 1.93 7.14 -1.01
C VAL A 144 2.98 8.19 -0.65
N ASP A 145 3.09 8.54 0.64
CA ASP A 145 4.09 9.48 1.13
C ASP A 145 5.52 8.95 0.96
N ILE A 146 5.76 7.66 1.24
CA ILE A 146 7.04 7.00 1.00
C ILE A 146 7.35 6.97 -0.50
N LEU A 147 6.40 6.54 -1.33
CA LEU A 147 6.59 6.48 -2.79
C LEU A 147 6.89 7.86 -3.38
N ARG A 148 6.21 8.90 -2.90
CA ARG A 148 6.50 10.29 -3.27
C ARG A 148 7.91 10.69 -2.82
N THR A 149 8.25 10.49 -1.55
CA THR A 149 9.50 10.98 -0.95
C THR A 149 10.73 10.21 -1.42
N VAL A 150 10.59 8.94 -1.76
CA VAL A 150 11.74 8.10 -2.16
C VAL A 150 11.94 8.09 -3.68
N CYS A 151 10.86 8.10 -4.46
CA CYS A 151 10.97 8.02 -5.92
C CYS A 151 11.06 9.39 -6.60
N PHE A 152 10.35 10.43 -6.12
CA PHE A 152 10.33 11.74 -6.80
C PHE A 152 11.51 12.69 -6.58
N PRO A 153 12.41 12.55 -5.58
CA PRO A 153 13.56 13.45 -5.54
C PRO A 153 14.61 13.12 -6.60
N LYS A 154 14.57 11.93 -7.23
CA LYS A 154 15.66 11.43 -8.10
C LYS A 154 15.26 10.49 -9.25
N ILE A 155 14.02 10.00 -9.33
CA ILE A 155 13.48 9.43 -10.55
C ILE A 155 12.46 10.42 -11.08
N PHE A 156 12.62 10.73 -12.36
CA PHE A 156 12.07 11.87 -13.08
C PHE A 156 12.85 13.16 -12.81
#